data_AF-A0A2S6S1K3-F1
#
_entry.id   AF-A0A2S6S1K3-F1
#
_cell.length_a   1.000
_cell.length_b   1.000
_cell.length_c   1.000
_cell.angle_alpha   90.00
_cell.angle_beta   90.00
_cell.angle_gamma   90.00
#
_symmetry.space_group_name_H-M   'P 1'
#
loop_
_entity.id
_entity.type
_entity.pdbx_description
1 polymer ?
#
loop_
_entity_poly.entity_id
_entity_poly.type
_entity_poly.pdbx_seq_one_letter_code
_entity_poly.pdbx_strand_id
1 'polypeptide(L)' 'MIALMDCNNFYVSCERLFDPSLRFKPVVVLSNNDGCVISRS' A
#
# COMPACT_ATOMS: atom_id res chain seq x y z
N MET A 1 -2.62 -17.71 24.27
CA MET A 1 -2.81 -17.89 22.81
C MET A 1 -2.38 -16.61 22.12
N ILE A 2 -1.67 -16.68 20.98
CA ILE A 2 -1.18 -15.52 20.23
C ILE A 2 -1.62 -15.67 18.77
N ALA A 3 -1.98 -14.56 18.12
CA ALA A 3 -2.27 -14.49 16.69
C ALA A 3 -1.39 -13.44 16.02
N LEU A 4 -0.98 -13.70 14.78
CA LEU A 4 -0.29 -12.75 13.91
C LEU A 4 -1.28 -12.17 12.91
N MET A 5 -1.35 -10.85 12.82
CA MET A 5 -2.15 -10.12 11.84
C MET A 5 -1.22 -9.32 10.96
N ASP A 6 -1.39 -9.45 9.65
CA ASP A 6 -0.64 -8.71 8.63
C ASP A 6 -1.61 -8.13 7.61
N CYS A 7 -1.29 -6.95 7.08
CA CYS A 7 -2.13 -6.24 6.13
C CYS A 7 -1.58 -6.41 4.71
N ASN A 8 -2.46 -6.79 3.77
CA ASN A 8 -2.11 -6.88 2.36
C ASN A 8 -1.71 -5.50 1.80
N ASN A 9 -0.46 -5.36 1.36
CA ASN A 9 0.07 -4.16 0.71
C ASN A 9 -0.32 -2.87 1.45
N PHE A 10 -0.06 -2.82 2.77
CA PHE A 10 -0.65 -1.86 3.70
C PHE A 10 -0.74 -0.42 3.16
N TYR A 11 0.37 0.16 2.72
CA TYR A 11 0.37 1.53 2.20
C TYR A 11 -0.50 1.69 0.94
N VAL A 12 -0.45 0.76 -0.03
CA VAL A 12 -1.34 0.81 -1.21
C VAL A 12 -2.81 0.65 -0.81
N SER A 13 -3.11 -0.18 0.19
CA SER A 13 -4.46 -0.37 0.71
C SER A 13 -4.99 0.88 1.39
N CYS A 14 -4.15 1.62 2.13
CA CYS A 14 -4.50 2.92 2.67
C CYS A 14 -4.77 3.94 1.56
N GLU A 15 -3.90 4.05 0.55
CA GLU A 15 -4.12 4.97 -0.58
C GLU A 15 -5.44 4.67 -1.30
N ARG A 16 -5.78 3.40 -1.52
CA ARG A 16 -7.06 2.98 -2.15
C ARG A 16 -8.30 3.24 -1.29
N LEU A 17 -8.14 3.40 0.02
CA LEU A 17 -9.22 3.78 0.92
C LEU A 17 -9.57 5.26 0.73
N PHE A 18 -8.55 6.12 0.59
CA PHE A 18 -8.72 7.57 0.42
C PHE A 18 -8.98 7.97 -1.04
N ASP A 19 -8.37 7.28 -2.01
CA ASP A 19 -8.65 7.41 -3.44
C ASP A 19 -9.11 6.07 -4.04
N PRO A 20 -10.44 5.83 -4.07
CA PRO A 20 -11.01 4.62 -4.66
C PRO A 20 -10.70 4.42 -6.15
N SER A 21 -10.27 5.46 -6.88
CA SER A 21 -9.93 5.35 -8.31
C SER A 21 -8.68 4.50 -8.56
N LEU A 22 -7.89 4.22 -7.51
CA LEU A 22 -6.67 3.42 -7.54
C LEU A 22 -6.90 1.90 -7.46
N ARG A 23 -8.14 1.43 -7.21
CA ARG A 23 -8.43 0.00 -6.95
C ARG A 23 -8.10 -0.95 -8.09
N PHE A 24 -8.23 -0.50 -9.34
CA PHE A 24 -8.00 -1.32 -10.54
C PHE A 24 -6.79 -0.85 -11.35
N LYS A 25 -5.88 -0.11 -10.70
CA LYS A 25 -4.67 0.41 -11.31
C LYS A 25 -3.45 -0.22 -10.65
N PRO A 26 -2.35 -0.45 -11.41
CA PRO A 26 -1.06 -0.72 -10.82
C PRO A 26 -0.61 0.48 -9.98
N VAL A 27 -0.24 0.26 -8.72
CA VAL A 27 0.19 1.32 -7.79
C VAL A 27 1.47 0.91 -7.09
N VAL A 28 2.37 1.87 -6.94
CA VAL A 28 3.54 1.81 -6.06
C VAL A 28 3.51 3.02 -5.12
N VAL A 29 3.94 2.80 -3.88
CA VAL A 29 4.16 3.88 -2.91
C VAL A 29 5.66 4.06 -2.74
N LEU A 30 6.13 5.30 -2.85
CA LEU A 30 7.54 5.66 -2.72
C LEU A 30 7.84 6.19 -1.31
N SER A 31 9.05 5.94 -0.80
CA SER A 31 9.58 6.59 0.39
C SER A 31 10.04 7.99 0.06
N ASN A 32 9.65 8.99 0.86
CA ASN A 32 10.30 10.31 1.04
C ASN A 32 10.97 10.94 -0.19
N ASN A 33 10.38 10.76 -1.37
CA ASN A 33 10.94 11.16 -2.66
C ASN A 33 12.39 10.67 -2.95
N ASP A 34 12.83 9.58 -2.32
CA ASP A 34 14.16 8.98 -2.49
C ASP A 34 14.21 7.95 -3.65
N GLY A 35 13.07 7.72 -4.30
CA GLY A 35 12.92 6.78 -5.40
C GLY A 35 12.77 5.31 -4.97
N CYS A 36 12.77 5.02 -3.67
CA CYS A 36 12.61 3.67 -3.14
C CYS A 36 11.12 3.30 -3.09
N VAL A 37 10.76 2.15 -3.69
CA VAL A 37 9.40 1.59 -3.60
C VAL A 37 9.27 0.85 -2.27
N ILE A 38 8.37 1.33 -1.41
CA ILE A 38 8.11 0.73 -0.08
C ILE A 38 6.86 -0.15 -0.05
N SER A 39 5.99 -0.03 -1.04
CA SER A 39 4.81 -0.89 -1.18
C SER A 39 4.37 -0.95 -2.63
N ARG A 40 3.84 -2.10 -3.03
CA ARG A 40 3.35 -2.38 -4.39
C ARG A 40 2.12 -3.26 -4.30
N SER A 41 1.13 -3.03 -5.17
CA SER A 41 0.02 -3.97 -5.41
C SER A 41 0.24 -4.88 -6.60
#